data_AF-A0A0G0JME4-F1
#
_entry.id   AF-A0A0G0JME4-F1
#
_cell.length_a   1.000
_cell.length_b   1.000
_cell.length_c   1.000
_cell.angle_alpha   90.00
_cell.angle_beta   90.00
_cell.angle_gamma   90.00
#
_symmetry.space_group_name_H-M   'P 1'
#
loop_
_entity.id
_entity.type
_entity.pdbx_description
1 polymer ?
#
loop_
_entity_poly.entity_id
_entity_poly.type
_entity_poly.pdbx_seq_one_letter_code
_entity_poly.pdbx_strand_id
1 'polypeptide(L)'
;MTSTIDSIDLHVRSYRSALKSTHELTVNSLSNSHLRLEPILHPLANNPFQLDVAAFVYALLRLPAQIDQTQKIIIGQTPDVFTQAGYKQVENWAKVESPARRRTTFFHSQKHLLASFAASISDIDDLTNLLIAYQTEWNKFHTLLKTQYKSYFKFKSDLKTDKLTQTLNISPQDWKSLTTALGSKWPSRLQNIYQSPQNLRIQLLAGSWIDYTKTTQKWWKNVAKTVSPNLHISRQNIYFVSSNTHSLLNIFSGFVLKKQDFIISQIKQDRPQLYQIWQEIQSKQLFLHQNDFLYFASKYYLDQPKIKKEFIQYQKSLGIIYVPNSHYLDSNVQIFPVKNLVKSKHLDPRLKITHPKKLSQSNALIFNIDYPLGFAAYHILTETLENVARVKGVYITGKAAVLNSEIGDIQIPRLVFDEHTQNTYMFNNCFNNFFPYTNNQGSI
;
A
#
# COMPACT_ATOMS: atom_id res chain seq x y z
N MET A 1 15.85 8.50 -22.96
CA MET A 1 16.67 9.33 -22.05
C MET A 1 16.01 9.20 -20.68
N THR A 2 16.57 9.70 -19.59
CA THR A 2 15.89 9.62 -18.27
C THR A 2 15.06 10.87 -18.04
N SER A 3 13.92 10.73 -17.35
CA SER A 3 13.10 11.85 -16.89
C SER A 3 13.96 12.94 -16.22
N THR A 4 13.83 14.20 -16.64
CA THR A 4 14.48 15.33 -15.97
C THR A 4 13.58 15.85 -14.85
N ILE A 5 14.16 16.53 -13.84
CA ILE A 5 13.38 17.18 -12.78
C ILE A 5 12.36 18.15 -13.38
N ASP A 6 12.75 18.90 -14.40
CA ASP A 6 11.86 19.85 -15.10
C ASP A 6 10.67 19.15 -15.77
N SER A 7 10.86 17.97 -16.37
CA SER A 7 9.76 17.23 -17.01
C SER A 7 8.81 16.62 -15.97
N ILE A 8 9.32 16.18 -14.82
CA ILE A 8 8.53 15.77 -13.66
C ILE A 8 7.69 16.94 -13.16
N ASP A 9 8.33 18.08 -12.91
CA ASP A 9 7.67 19.29 -12.41
C ASP A 9 6.59 19.79 -13.37
N LEU A 10 6.88 19.83 -14.66
CA LEU A 10 5.92 20.19 -15.69
C LEU A 10 4.71 19.25 -15.69
N HIS A 11 4.94 17.94 -15.65
CA HIS A 11 3.87 16.94 -15.62
C HIS A 11 2.99 17.11 -14.37
N VAL A 12 3.61 17.19 -13.19
CA VAL A 12 2.94 17.38 -11.89
C VAL A 12 2.11 18.66 -11.88
N ARG A 13 2.69 19.78 -12.32
CA ARG A 13 1.98 21.06 -12.41
C ARG A 13 0.83 21.00 -13.41
N SER A 14 1.00 20.31 -14.53
CA SER A 14 -0.02 20.21 -15.58
C SER A 14 -1.29 19.54 -15.08
N TYR A 15 -1.21 18.31 -14.56
CA TYR A 15 -2.42 17.61 -14.11
C TYR A 15 -2.99 18.21 -12.82
N ARG A 16 -2.16 18.67 -11.87
CA ARG A 16 -2.67 19.30 -10.64
C ARG A 16 -3.42 20.60 -10.96
N SER A 17 -2.90 21.42 -11.86
CA SER A 17 -3.57 22.66 -12.26
C SER A 17 -4.87 22.40 -13.00
N ALA A 18 -4.89 21.39 -13.89
CA ALA A 18 -6.10 21.00 -14.59
C ALA A 18 -7.18 20.51 -13.60
N LEU A 19 -6.81 19.64 -12.66
CA LEU A 19 -7.74 19.06 -11.67
C LEU A 19 -8.26 20.08 -10.64
N LYS A 20 -7.50 21.15 -10.35
CA LYS A 20 -7.94 22.24 -9.46
C LYS A 20 -9.21 22.94 -9.93
N SER A 21 -9.50 22.93 -11.24
CA SER A 21 -10.70 23.55 -11.79
C SER A 21 -12.00 22.86 -11.36
N THR A 22 -11.92 21.69 -10.73
CA THR A 22 -13.06 20.80 -10.40
C THR A 22 -13.90 20.35 -11.59
N HIS A 23 -13.51 20.73 -12.81
CA HIS A 23 -14.14 20.25 -14.02
C HIS A 23 -13.72 18.83 -14.34
N GLU A 24 -14.56 18.19 -15.13
CA GLU A 24 -14.29 16.87 -15.66
C GLU A 24 -13.24 16.95 -16.77
N LEU A 25 -12.22 16.10 -16.70
CA LEU A 25 -11.14 16.02 -17.67
C LEU A 25 -11.09 14.63 -18.28
N THR A 26 -10.75 14.52 -19.55
CA THR A 26 -10.40 13.23 -20.15
C THR A 26 -8.99 12.85 -19.71
N VAL A 27 -8.76 11.58 -19.36
CA VAL A 27 -7.42 11.08 -19.03
C VAL A 27 -6.46 11.30 -20.20
N ASN A 28 -6.97 11.23 -21.44
CA ASN A 28 -6.20 11.50 -22.65
C ASN A 28 -5.59 12.90 -22.69
N SER A 29 -6.27 13.92 -22.14
CA SER A 29 -5.75 15.29 -22.09
C SER A 29 -4.48 15.42 -21.24
N LEU A 30 -4.25 14.47 -20.31
CA LEU A 30 -3.10 14.45 -19.41
C LEU A 30 -1.94 13.60 -19.96
N SER A 31 -2.22 12.70 -20.92
CA SER A 31 -1.25 11.73 -21.45
C SER A 31 -0.02 12.38 -22.09
N ASN A 32 -0.16 13.50 -22.81
CA ASN A 32 0.97 14.12 -23.51
C ASN A 32 2.12 14.51 -22.56
N SER A 33 1.79 15.06 -21.39
CA SER A 33 2.80 15.42 -20.40
C SER A 33 3.46 14.20 -19.73
N HIS A 34 2.69 13.13 -19.53
CA HIS A 34 3.20 11.84 -19.03
C HIS A 34 4.12 11.14 -20.04
N LEU A 35 3.80 11.23 -21.34
CA LEU A 35 4.62 10.66 -22.40
C LEU A 35 5.96 11.39 -22.57
N ARG A 36 5.95 12.73 -22.45
CA ARG A 36 7.18 13.56 -22.45
C ARG A 36 8.06 13.34 -21.24
N LEU A 37 7.49 12.87 -20.13
CA LEU A 37 8.23 12.55 -18.91
C LEU A 37 9.16 11.34 -19.11
N GLU A 38 8.88 10.44 -20.05
CA GLU A 38 9.55 9.13 -20.17
C GLU A 38 9.56 8.37 -18.83
N PRO A 39 8.38 7.98 -18.29
CA PRO A 39 8.27 7.46 -16.93
C PRO A 39 9.02 6.15 -16.77
N ILE A 40 9.82 6.03 -15.70
CA ILE A 40 10.62 4.83 -15.40
C ILE A 40 9.76 3.57 -15.27
N LEU A 41 8.54 3.70 -14.72
CA LEU A 41 7.59 2.59 -14.56
C LEU A 41 6.71 2.34 -15.79
N HIS A 42 6.93 3.09 -16.86
CA HIS A 42 6.17 2.99 -18.11
C HIS A 42 7.08 3.26 -19.34
N PRO A 43 8.21 2.54 -19.47
CA PRO A 43 9.24 2.84 -20.46
C PRO A 43 8.75 2.71 -21.92
N LEU A 44 7.76 1.87 -22.20
CA LEU A 44 7.23 1.67 -23.56
C LEU A 44 5.96 2.50 -23.85
N ALA A 45 5.67 3.52 -23.03
CA ALA A 45 4.49 4.37 -23.21
C ALA A 45 4.44 5.04 -24.60
N ASN A 46 5.59 5.46 -25.12
CA ASN A 46 5.73 6.12 -26.42
C ASN A 46 5.80 5.15 -27.61
N ASN A 47 5.84 3.83 -27.39
CA ASN A 47 5.89 2.85 -28.47
C ASN A 47 4.47 2.35 -28.78
N PRO A 48 3.83 2.78 -29.89
CA PRO A 48 2.47 2.36 -30.23
C PRO A 48 2.40 0.91 -30.73
N PHE A 49 3.52 0.30 -31.10
CA PHE A 49 3.59 -1.03 -31.69
C PHE A 49 3.90 -2.13 -30.67
N GLN A 50 4.18 -1.76 -29.42
CA GLN A 50 4.54 -2.71 -28.36
C GLN A 50 3.80 -2.40 -27.06
N LEU A 51 3.25 -3.44 -26.44
CA LEU A 51 2.61 -3.33 -25.14
C LEU A 51 3.66 -3.29 -24.02
N ASP A 52 3.51 -2.35 -23.09
CA ASP A 52 4.22 -2.33 -21.83
C ASP A 52 3.48 -3.22 -20.82
N VAL A 53 3.75 -4.52 -20.88
CA VAL A 53 3.03 -5.49 -20.04
C VAL A 53 3.28 -5.22 -18.55
N ALA A 54 4.49 -4.80 -18.19
CA ALA A 54 4.85 -4.50 -16.81
C ALA A 54 4.05 -3.29 -16.28
N ALA A 55 3.98 -2.19 -17.04
CA ALA A 55 3.19 -1.02 -16.66
C ALA A 55 1.69 -1.34 -16.60
N PHE A 56 1.18 -2.13 -17.55
CA PHE A 56 -0.23 -2.50 -17.55
C PHE A 56 -0.60 -3.38 -16.36
N VAL A 57 0.22 -4.39 -16.06
CA VAL A 57 0.09 -5.23 -14.85
C VAL A 57 0.17 -4.38 -13.58
N TYR A 58 1.13 -3.44 -13.53
CA TYR A 58 1.29 -2.53 -12.41
C TYR A 58 0.01 -1.73 -12.12
N ALA A 59 -0.64 -1.23 -13.18
CA ALA A 59 -1.89 -0.49 -13.08
C ALA A 59 -3.09 -1.38 -12.73
N LEU A 60 -3.22 -2.54 -13.38
CA LEU A 60 -4.28 -3.53 -13.12
C LEU A 60 -4.30 -4.00 -11.65
N LEU A 61 -3.13 -4.18 -11.03
CA LEU A 61 -3.03 -4.58 -9.63
C LEU A 61 -3.35 -3.43 -8.65
N ARG A 62 -3.36 -2.17 -9.10
CA ARG A 62 -3.56 -0.98 -8.25
C ARG A 62 -4.89 -0.27 -8.48
N LEU A 63 -5.69 -0.76 -9.42
CA LEU A 63 -7.04 -0.30 -9.71
C LEU A 63 -8.03 -1.45 -9.45
N PRO A 64 -9.27 -1.15 -9.04
CA PRO A 64 -10.30 -2.18 -8.90
C PRO A 64 -10.68 -2.74 -10.27
N ALA A 65 -11.09 -4.01 -10.35
CA ALA A 65 -11.47 -4.65 -11.62
C ALA A 65 -12.60 -3.94 -12.37
N GLN A 66 -13.44 -3.18 -11.65
CA GLN A 66 -14.52 -2.35 -12.18
C GLN A 66 -14.03 -1.16 -13.02
N ILE A 67 -12.71 -0.88 -13.03
CA ILE A 67 -12.15 0.18 -13.88
C ILE A 67 -12.45 -0.04 -15.37
N ASP A 68 -12.51 -1.31 -15.81
CA ASP A 68 -12.83 -1.67 -17.21
C ASP A 68 -14.18 -1.14 -17.69
N GLN A 69 -15.15 -1.03 -16.78
CA GLN A 69 -16.50 -0.57 -17.04
C GLN A 69 -16.74 0.84 -16.48
N THR A 70 -15.71 1.51 -15.99
CA THR A 70 -15.81 2.87 -15.47
C THR A 70 -15.73 3.85 -16.63
N GLN A 71 -16.59 4.86 -16.63
CA GLN A 71 -16.52 5.99 -17.57
C GLN A 71 -15.91 7.22 -16.90
N LYS A 72 -16.20 7.41 -15.60
CA LYS A 72 -15.74 8.56 -14.85
C LYS A 72 -15.31 8.20 -13.43
N ILE A 73 -14.15 8.70 -13.05
CA ILE A 73 -13.59 8.63 -11.71
C ILE A 73 -13.82 9.97 -11.03
N ILE A 74 -14.47 9.95 -9.88
CA ILE A 74 -14.66 11.12 -9.02
C ILE A 74 -13.84 10.96 -7.75
N ILE A 75 -13.11 12.01 -7.38
CA ILE A 75 -12.17 11.97 -6.27
C ILE A 75 -12.54 13.05 -5.25
N GLY A 76 -12.60 12.67 -3.98
CA GLY A 76 -12.90 13.57 -2.88
C GLY A 76 -12.31 13.07 -1.58
N GLN A 77 -12.25 13.93 -0.57
CA GLN A 77 -11.62 13.62 0.72
C GLN A 77 -12.63 13.06 1.73
N THR A 78 -13.89 13.51 1.67
CA THR A 78 -14.95 13.17 2.64
C THR A 78 -16.31 13.03 1.96
N PRO A 79 -17.32 12.37 2.57
CA PRO A 79 -18.65 12.25 1.99
C PRO A 79 -19.35 13.60 1.78
N ASP A 80 -19.02 14.57 2.63
CA ASP A 80 -19.54 15.94 2.54
C ASP A 80 -19.13 16.57 1.20
N VAL A 81 -17.88 16.37 0.77
CA VAL A 81 -17.37 16.84 -0.53
C VAL A 81 -18.13 16.20 -1.69
N PHE A 82 -18.36 14.88 -1.63
CA PHE A 82 -19.15 14.18 -2.65
C PHE A 82 -20.59 14.69 -2.71
N THR A 83 -21.22 14.86 -1.55
CA THR A 83 -22.61 15.32 -1.43
C THR A 83 -22.79 16.74 -1.96
N GLN A 84 -21.86 17.65 -1.63
CA GLN A 84 -21.85 19.03 -2.14
C GLN A 84 -21.71 19.08 -3.66
N ALA A 85 -20.94 18.16 -4.26
CA ALA A 85 -20.81 18.02 -5.70
C ALA A 85 -21.97 17.26 -6.38
N GLY A 86 -23.04 16.95 -5.64
CA GLY A 86 -24.24 16.27 -6.16
C GLY A 86 -24.19 14.74 -6.15
N TYR A 87 -23.10 14.14 -5.65
CA TYR A 87 -22.96 12.70 -5.49
C TYR A 87 -23.39 12.27 -4.08
N LYS A 88 -24.70 12.05 -3.90
CA LYS A 88 -25.27 11.67 -2.60
C LYS A 88 -24.96 10.21 -2.25
N GLN A 89 -24.66 9.96 -0.97
CA GLN A 89 -24.53 8.62 -0.38
C GLN A 89 -23.56 7.69 -1.12
N VAL A 90 -22.39 8.20 -1.51
CA VAL A 90 -21.34 7.42 -2.19
C VAL A 90 -20.92 6.19 -1.37
N GLU A 91 -20.97 6.28 -0.04
CA GLU A 91 -20.67 5.17 0.87
C GLU A 91 -21.67 3.99 0.79
N ASN A 92 -22.86 4.21 0.21
CA ASN A 92 -23.85 3.16 -0.04
C ASN A 92 -23.62 2.44 -1.38
N TRP A 93 -22.71 2.92 -2.23
CA TRP A 93 -22.35 2.23 -3.47
C TRP A 93 -21.55 0.96 -3.15
N ALA A 94 -21.35 0.10 -4.15
CA ALA A 94 -20.61 -1.15 -3.93
C ALA A 94 -19.14 -0.83 -3.61
N LYS A 95 -18.68 -1.16 -2.41
CA LYS A 95 -17.25 -1.05 -2.06
C LYS A 95 -16.44 -2.00 -2.94
N VAL A 96 -15.38 -1.49 -3.56
CA VAL A 96 -14.49 -2.25 -4.43
C VAL A 96 -13.05 -2.12 -3.94
N GLU A 97 -12.24 -3.15 -4.20
CA GLU A 97 -10.86 -3.23 -3.71
C GLU A 97 -9.88 -3.51 -4.84
N SER A 98 -8.64 -3.04 -4.65
CA SER A 98 -7.50 -3.23 -5.54
C SER A 98 -6.49 -4.20 -4.92
N PRO A 99 -5.89 -5.13 -5.69
CA PRO A 99 -5.00 -6.16 -5.15
C PRO A 99 -3.76 -5.66 -4.39
N ALA A 100 -3.07 -4.63 -4.90
CA ALA A 100 -1.73 -4.25 -4.45
C ALA A 100 -1.66 -2.87 -3.76
N ARG A 101 -2.66 -2.00 -3.96
CA ARG A 101 -2.69 -0.66 -3.34
C ARG A 101 -4.06 -0.37 -2.79
N ARG A 102 -4.21 -0.42 -1.47
CA ARG A 102 -5.47 -0.13 -0.79
C ARG A 102 -5.85 1.34 -0.95
N ARG A 103 -7.11 1.57 -1.33
CA ARG A 103 -7.81 2.86 -1.38
C ARG A 103 -9.25 2.62 -0.99
N THR A 104 -9.87 3.57 -0.32
CA THR A 104 -11.31 3.50 -0.11
C THR A 104 -12.02 3.90 -1.39
N THR A 105 -12.50 2.90 -2.13
CA THR A 105 -13.16 3.07 -3.42
C THR A 105 -14.54 2.44 -3.45
N PHE A 106 -15.47 3.12 -4.12
CA PHE A 106 -16.84 2.65 -4.31
C PHE A 106 -17.25 2.77 -5.77
N PHE A 107 -18.06 1.85 -6.25
CA PHE A 107 -18.45 1.77 -7.65
C PHE A 107 -19.97 1.77 -7.83
N HIS A 108 -20.45 2.65 -8.71
CA HIS A 108 -21.85 2.74 -9.11
C HIS A 108 -22.04 2.13 -10.50
N SER A 109 -22.55 0.90 -10.56
CA SER A 109 -22.67 0.13 -11.80
C SER A 109 -23.51 0.80 -12.88
N GLN A 110 -24.71 1.26 -12.55
CA GLN A 110 -25.63 1.84 -13.55
C GLN A 110 -25.11 3.15 -14.17
N LYS A 111 -24.30 3.91 -13.44
CA LYS A 111 -23.76 5.20 -13.89
C LYS A 111 -22.31 5.10 -14.35
N HIS A 112 -21.70 3.91 -14.26
CA HIS A 112 -20.29 3.68 -14.59
C HIS A 112 -19.35 4.65 -13.86
N LEU A 113 -19.64 4.96 -12.58
CA LEU A 113 -18.84 5.87 -11.77
C LEU A 113 -17.99 5.12 -10.75
N LEU A 114 -16.74 5.51 -10.63
CA LEU A 114 -15.86 5.08 -9.56
C LEU A 114 -15.56 6.27 -8.65
N ALA A 115 -15.97 6.18 -7.40
CA ALA A 115 -15.59 7.14 -6.37
C ALA A 115 -14.34 6.66 -5.64
N SER A 116 -13.35 7.54 -5.50
CA SER A 116 -12.12 7.29 -4.75
C SER A 116 -11.95 8.33 -3.66
N PHE A 117 -11.77 7.87 -2.42
CA PHE A 117 -11.40 8.73 -1.31
C PHE A 117 -9.89 8.94 -1.30
N ALA A 118 -9.45 10.21 -1.38
CA ALA A 118 -8.04 10.57 -1.36
C ALA A 118 -7.65 11.13 0.02
N ALA A 119 -6.63 10.53 0.64
CA ALA A 119 -6.14 10.95 1.94
C ALA A 119 -5.14 12.13 1.86
N SER A 120 -4.51 12.31 0.70
CA SER A 120 -3.57 13.41 0.46
C SER A 120 -3.44 13.72 -1.03
N ILE A 121 -2.68 14.76 -1.36
CA ILE A 121 -2.34 15.08 -2.75
C ILE A 121 -1.54 13.95 -3.42
N SER A 122 -0.72 13.21 -2.66
CA SER A 122 0.05 12.07 -3.20
C SER A 122 -0.85 10.94 -3.73
N ASP A 123 -2.06 10.78 -3.18
CA ASP A 123 -3.01 9.81 -3.73
C ASP A 123 -3.58 10.28 -5.08
N ILE A 124 -3.72 11.59 -5.28
CA ILE A 124 -4.13 12.18 -6.56
C ILE A 124 -3.04 11.98 -7.60
N ASP A 125 -1.79 12.25 -7.22
CA ASP A 125 -0.63 12.08 -8.11
C ASP A 125 -0.49 10.62 -8.57
N ASP A 126 -0.60 9.67 -7.63
CA ASP A 126 -0.53 8.24 -7.95
C ASP A 126 -1.72 7.78 -8.80
N LEU A 127 -2.96 8.10 -8.40
CA LEU A 127 -4.15 7.68 -9.13
C LEU A 127 -4.18 8.25 -10.55
N THR A 128 -3.80 9.52 -10.73
CA THR A 128 -3.79 10.16 -12.05
C THR A 128 -2.81 9.44 -12.99
N ASN A 129 -1.59 9.16 -12.52
CA ASN A 129 -0.59 8.46 -13.32
C ASN A 129 -0.98 7.00 -13.61
N LEU A 130 -1.59 6.31 -12.64
CA LEU A 130 -2.14 4.96 -12.84
C LEU A 130 -3.20 4.93 -13.93
N LEU A 131 -4.11 5.91 -13.95
CA LEU A 131 -5.17 6.00 -14.96
C LEU A 131 -4.60 6.28 -16.35
N ILE A 132 -3.58 7.15 -16.45
CA ILE A 132 -2.90 7.42 -17.72
C ILE A 132 -2.22 6.15 -18.24
N ALA A 133 -1.45 5.45 -17.41
CA ALA A 133 -0.78 4.20 -17.81
C ALA A 133 -1.80 3.13 -18.20
N TYR A 134 -2.84 2.91 -17.39
CA TYR A 134 -3.90 1.96 -17.68
C TYR A 134 -4.59 2.23 -19.03
N GLN A 135 -5.03 3.48 -19.27
CA GLN A 135 -5.72 3.83 -20.51
C GLN A 135 -4.78 3.72 -21.72
N THR A 136 -3.53 4.14 -21.58
CA THR A 136 -2.53 4.08 -22.66
C THR A 136 -2.30 2.63 -23.10
N GLU A 137 -2.04 1.74 -22.14
CA GLU A 137 -1.79 0.33 -22.44
C GLU A 137 -3.04 -0.40 -22.92
N TRP A 138 -4.21 -0.10 -22.36
CA TRP A 138 -5.49 -0.61 -22.89
C TRP A 138 -5.67 -0.24 -24.36
N ASN A 139 -5.45 1.03 -24.71
CA ASN A 139 -5.69 1.53 -26.06
C ASN A 139 -4.66 1.05 -27.08
N LYS A 140 -3.40 0.88 -26.67
CA LYS A 140 -2.41 0.18 -27.49
C LYS A 140 -2.82 -1.26 -27.74
N PHE A 141 -3.24 -1.96 -26.68
CA PHE A 141 -3.66 -3.35 -26.80
C PHE A 141 -4.89 -3.48 -27.74
N HIS A 142 -5.88 -2.60 -27.59
CA HIS A 142 -7.01 -2.52 -28.51
C HIS A 142 -6.55 -2.37 -29.97
N THR A 143 -5.66 -1.40 -30.24
CA THR A 143 -5.15 -1.11 -31.59
C THR A 143 -4.38 -2.30 -32.18
N LEU A 144 -3.49 -2.92 -31.39
CA LEU A 144 -2.73 -4.11 -31.81
C LEU A 144 -3.67 -5.26 -32.16
N LEU A 145 -4.66 -5.53 -31.31
CA LEU A 145 -5.66 -6.56 -31.55
C LEU A 145 -6.49 -6.29 -32.81
N LYS A 146 -6.97 -5.06 -33.03
CA LYS A 146 -7.72 -4.69 -34.25
C LYS A 146 -6.88 -4.77 -35.51
N THR A 147 -5.58 -4.50 -35.40
CA THR A 147 -4.65 -4.59 -36.53
C THR A 147 -4.45 -6.04 -36.95
N GLN A 148 -4.21 -6.92 -36.00
CA GLN A 148 -3.92 -8.34 -36.24
C GLN A 148 -5.17 -9.18 -36.53
N TYR A 149 -6.31 -8.81 -35.94
CA TYR A 149 -7.56 -9.55 -36.04
C TYR A 149 -8.68 -8.68 -36.59
N LYS A 150 -8.88 -8.73 -37.91
CA LYS A 150 -10.02 -8.05 -38.57
C LYS A 150 -11.38 -8.63 -38.18
N SER A 151 -11.42 -9.92 -37.82
CA SER A 151 -12.64 -10.61 -37.37
C SER A 151 -12.59 -10.90 -35.87
N TYR A 152 -13.63 -10.48 -35.15
CA TYR A 152 -13.81 -10.80 -33.74
C TYR A 152 -13.90 -12.32 -33.49
N PHE A 153 -14.55 -13.05 -34.40
CA PHE A 153 -14.67 -14.50 -34.27
C PHE A 153 -13.30 -15.18 -34.32
N LYS A 154 -12.41 -14.74 -35.22
CA LYS A 154 -11.04 -15.24 -35.32
C LYS A 154 -10.25 -14.93 -34.04
N PHE A 155 -10.32 -13.69 -33.55
CA PHE A 155 -9.71 -13.32 -32.27
C PHE A 155 -10.20 -14.20 -31.11
N LYS A 156 -11.52 -14.39 -30.98
CA LYS A 156 -12.12 -15.19 -29.91
C LYS A 156 -11.72 -16.67 -29.98
N SER A 157 -11.53 -17.21 -31.19
CA SER A 157 -11.00 -18.55 -31.40
C SER A 157 -9.55 -18.65 -30.96
N ASP A 158 -8.69 -17.73 -31.42
CA ASP A 158 -7.26 -17.74 -31.15
C ASP A 158 -6.92 -17.42 -29.69
N LEU A 159 -7.82 -16.76 -28.95
CA LEU A 159 -7.72 -16.51 -27.50
C LEU A 159 -7.56 -17.81 -26.67
N LYS A 160 -8.01 -18.96 -27.21
CA LYS A 160 -7.88 -20.28 -26.59
C LYS A 160 -6.57 -21.01 -26.95
N THR A 161 -5.69 -20.36 -27.72
CA THR A 161 -4.46 -20.94 -28.26
C THR A 161 -3.27 -20.02 -27.98
N ASP A 162 -2.05 -20.54 -28.12
CA ASP A 162 -0.83 -19.75 -27.96
C ASP A 162 -0.54 -18.79 -29.13
N LYS A 163 -1.38 -18.77 -30.17
CA LYS A 163 -1.20 -17.89 -31.35
C LYS A 163 -1.25 -16.41 -31.00
N LEU A 164 -2.01 -16.04 -29.97
CA LEU A 164 -2.20 -14.65 -29.57
C LEU A 164 -0.91 -14.04 -29.03
N THR A 165 -0.15 -14.78 -28.21
CA THR A 165 1.11 -14.29 -27.61
C THR A 165 2.20 -14.10 -28.65
N GLN A 166 2.30 -15.05 -29.60
CA GLN A 166 3.21 -14.96 -30.74
C GLN A 166 2.91 -13.76 -31.63
N THR A 167 1.63 -13.55 -31.95
CA THR A 167 1.18 -12.45 -32.84
C THR A 167 1.41 -11.07 -32.24
N LEU A 168 1.37 -10.96 -30.91
CA LEU A 168 1.54 -9.69 -30.18
C LEU A 168 2.96 -9.49 -29.63
N ASN A 169 3.88 -10.42 -29.90
CA ASN A 169 5.25 -10.41 -29.38
C ASN A 169 5.31 -10.28 -27.83
N ILE A 170 4.42 -11.00 -27.13
CA ILE A 170 4.38 -11.03 -25.66
C ILE A 170 5.07 -12.31 -25.17
N SER A 171 6.03 -12.18 -24.26
CA SER A 171 6.73 -13.33 -23.69
C SER A 171 5.77 -14.23 -22.88
N PRO A 172 6.03 -15.55 -22.77
CA PRO A 172 5.18 -16.43 -21.97
C PRO A 172 5.06 -16.00 -20.50
N GLN A 173 6.13 -15.44 -19.94
CA GLN A 173 6.16 -14.95 -18.56
C GLN A 173 5.31 -13.69 -18.41
N ASP A 174 5.41 -12.74 -19.35
CA ASP A 174 4.59 -11.52 -19.34
C ASP A 174 3.12 -11.85 -19.57
N TRP A 175 2.81 -12.80 -20.45
CA TRP A 175 1.45 -13.28 -20.66
C TRP A 175 0.84 -13.88 -19.39
N LYS A 176 1.62 -14.70 -18.67
CA LYS A 176 1.21 -15.27 -17.39
C LYS A 176 0.96 -14.16 -16.35
N SER A 177 1.85 -13.19 -16.25
CA SER A 177 1.69 -12.02 -15.36
C SER A 177 0.43 -11.22 -15.70
N LEU A 178 0.20 -10.95 -16.99
CA LEU A 178 -0.95 -10.19 -17.49
C LEU A 178 -2.28 -10.91 -17.22
N THR A 179 -2.38 -12.18 -17.58
CA THR A 179 -3.60 -12.98 -17.33
C THR A 179 -3.88 -13.16 -15.85
N THR A 180 -2.83 -13.29 -15.02
CA THR A 180 -2.95 -13.30 -13.56
C THR A 180 -3.50 -11.97 -13.03
N ALA A 181 -2.98 -10.84 -13.50
CA ALA A 181 -3.44 -9.51 -13.11
C ALA A 181 -4.86 -9.18 -13.60
N LEU A 182 -5.23 -9.71 -14.77
CA LEU A 182 -6.59 -9.61 -15.29
C LEU A 182 -7.61 -10.46 -14.49
N GLY A 183 -7.13 -11.48 -13.76
CA GLY A 183 -7.92 -12.34 -12.89
C GLY A 183 -8.67 -13.45 -13.64
N SER A 184 -9.57 -14.14 -12.94
CA SER A 184 -10.30 -15.30 -13.50
C SER A 184 -11.15 -14.99 -14.74
N LYS A 185 -11.56 -13.72 -14.92
CA LYS A 185 -12.33 -13.24 -16.07
C LYS A 185 -11.45 -12.70 -17.20
N TRP A 186 -10.14 -12.97 -17.21
CA TRP A 186 -9.23 -12.45 -18.23
C TRP A 186 -9.70 -12.67 -19.68
N PRO A 187 -10.33 -13.79 -20.08
CA PRO A 187 -10.75 -13.95 -21.49
C PRO A 187 -11.84 -12.96 -21.88
N SER A 188 -12.78 -12.70 -20.98
CA SER A 188 -13.85 -11.72 -21.19
C SER A 188 -13.31 -10.30 -21.18
N ARG A 189 -12.33 -9.99 -20.30
CA ARG A 189 -11.69 -8.68 -20.26
C ARG A 189 -10.91 -8.36 -21.55
N LEU A 190 -10.20 -9.34 -22.11
CA LEU A 190 -9.54 -9.19 -23.41
C LEU A 190 -10.54 -9.02 -24.56
N GLN A 191 -11.70 -9.67 -24.49
CA GLN A 191 -12.80 -9.40 -25.43
C GLN A 191 -13.29 -7.96 -25.34
N ASN A 192 -13.40 -7.39 -24.13
CA ASN A 192 -13.75 -5.98 -23.96
C ASN A 192 -12.67 -5.06 -24.53
N ILE A 193 -11.38 -5.37 -24.29
CA ILE A 193 -10.25 -4.64 -24.89
C ILE A 193 -10.34 -4.67 -26.41
N TYR A 194 -10.65 -5.82 -27.03
CA TYR A 194 -10.85 -5.90 -28.48
C TYR A 194 -12.03 -5.04 -28.96
N GLN A 195 -13.12 -5.00 -28.19
CA GLN A 195 -14.37 -4.35 -28.62
C GLN A 195 -14.26 -2.83 -28.63
N SER A 196 -13.69 -2.23 -27.58
CA SER A 196 -13.66 -0.77 -27.44
C SER A 196 -12.37 -0.24 -26.80
N PRO A 197 -11.86 0.92 -27.26
CA PRO A 197 -10.86 1.66 -26.51
C PRO A 197 -11.44 2.23 -25.21
N GLN A 198 -10.58 2.53 -24.24
CA GLN A 198 -10.90 3.26 -23.03
C GLN A 198 -10.84 4.77 -23.26
N ASN A 199 -11.79 5.48 -22.67
CA ASN A 199 -11.86 6.94 -22.65
C ASN A 199 -12.36 7.41 -21.28
N LEU A 200 -11.52 7.24 -20.28
CA LEU A 200 -11.80 7.57 -18.90
C LEU A 200 -11.84 9.09 -18.69
N ARG A 201 -12.76 9.52 -17.83
CA ARG A 201 -12.81 10.87 -17.29
C ARG A 201 -12.41 10.88 -15.83
N ILE A 202 -11.74 11.93 -15.38
CA ILE A 202 -11.34 12.16 -13.99
C ILE A 202 -11.84 13.53 -13.53
N GLN A 203 -12.34 13.60 -12.30
CA GLN A 203 -12.77 14.84 -11.68
C GLN A 203 -12.37 14.85 -10.21
N LEU A 204 -11.63 15.89 -9.79
CA LEU A 204 -11.36 16.18 -8.39
C LEU A 204 -12.45 17.12 -7.87
N LEU A 205 -13.24 16.66 -6.90
CA LEU A 205 -14.43 17.39 -6.41
C LEU A 205 -14.07 18.51 -5.43
N ALA A 206 -13.05 18.27 -4.61
CA ALA A 206 -12.37 19.26 -3.80
C ALA A 206 -10.92 18.80 -3.62
N GLY A 207 -10.02 19.72 -3.33
CA GLY A 207 -8.58 19.44 -3.29
C GLY A 207 -7.78 20.42 -2.46
N SER A 208 -8.43 21.14 -1.54
CA SER A 208 -7.72 22.10 -0.71
C SER A 208 -6.93 21.38 0.39
N TRP A 209 -5.82 21.98 0.82
CA TRP A 209 -5.05 21.51 1.96
C TRP A 209 -5.90 21.36 3.23
N ILE A 210 -6.87 22.27 3.39
CA ILE A 210 -7.81 22.30 4.52
C ILE A 210 -8.67 21.03 4.55
N ASP A 211 -9.07 20.50 3.41
CA ASP A 211 -9.92 19.30 3.34
C ASP A 211 -9.15 18.06 3.80
N TYR A 212 -7.86 17.96 3.46
CA TYR A 212 -6.99 16.89 3.96
C TYR A 212 -6.80 16.98 5.48
N THR A 213 -6.53 18.18 6.01
CA THR A 213 -6.43 18.40 7.46
C THR A 213 -7.72 18.02 8.18
N LYS A 214 -8.91 18.42 7.67
CA LYS A 214 -10.20 18.04 8.25
C LYS A 214 -10.40 16.51 8.28
N THR A 215 -9.99 15.82 7.22
CA THR A 215 -10.03 14.35 7.15
C THR A 215 -9.14 13.73 8.23
N THR A 216 -7.92 14.22 8.40
CA THR A 216 -6.99 13.72 9.43
C THR A 216 -7.50 14.02 10.84
N GLN A 217 -8.09 15.19 11.08
CA GLN A 217 -8.73 15.51 12.37
C GLN A 217 -9.90 14.56 12.69
N LYS A 218 -10.74 14.23 11.69
CA LYS A 218 -11.82 13.25 11.86
C LYS A 218 -11.25 11.87 12.20
N TRP A 219 -10.16 11.45 11.54
CA TRP A 219 -9.44 10.22 11.86
C TRP A 219 -8.90 10.23 13.30
N TRP A 220 -8.26 11.32 13.73
CA TRP A 220 -7.75 11.44 15.10
C TRP A 220 -8.86 11.41 16.14
N LYS A 221 -9.97 12.11 15.90
CA LYS A 221 -11.16 12.04 16.76
C LYS A 221 -11.68 10.61 16.92
N ASN A 222 -11.66 9.81 15.87
CA ASN A 222 -12.00 8.39 15.95
C ASN A 222 -11.02 7.63 16.86
N VAL A 223 -9.71 7.80 16.65
CA VAL A 223 -8.67 7.21 17.50
C VAL A 223 -8.86 7.59 18.97
N ALA A 224 -8.99 8.89 19.26
CA ALA A 224 -9.19 9.39 20.61
C ALA A 224 -10.48 8.81 21.24
N LYS A 225 -11.58 8.78 20.50
CA LYS A 225 -12.86 8.21 20.97
C LYS A 225 -12.74 6.72 21.29
N THR A 226 -12.07 5.92 20.45
CA THR A 226 -11.88 4.48 20.67
C THR A 226 -11.03 4.20 21.91
N VAL A 227 -10.05 5.07 22.19
CA VAL A 227 -9.07 4.87 23.26
C VAL A 227 -9.54 5.43 24.61
N SER A 228 -10.33 6.51 24.59
CA SER A 228 -10.72 7.29 25.78
C SER A 228 -11.37 6.52 26.94
N PRO A 229 -12.13 5.43 26.78
CA PRO A 229 -12.66 4.70 27.94
C PRO A 229 -11.56 4.07 28.80
N ASN A 230 -10.39 3.78 28.21
CA ASN A 230 -9.32 3.03 28.86
C ASN A 230 -8.03 3.85 29.06
N LEU A 231 -7.87 4.93 28.30
CA LEU A 231 -6.61 5.69 28.22
C LEU A 231 -6.83 7.07 27.61
N HIS A 232 -6.29 8.13 28.23
CA HIS A 232 -6.29 9.47 27.64
C HIS A 232 -5.02 9.70 26.84
N ILE A 233 -5.06 9.46 25.53
CA ILE A 233 -3.88 9.53 24.65
C ILE A 233 -3.19 10.90 24.67
N SER A 234 -3.95 11.98 24.85
CA SER A 234 -3.44 13.35 24.90
C SER A 234 -2.52 13.65 26.08
N ARG A 235 -2.56 12.81 27.12
CA ARG A 235 -1.70 12.92 28.31
C ARG A 235 -0.49 11.99 28.26
N GLN A 236 -0.30 11.22 27.18
CA GLN A 236 0.73 10.20 27.11
C GLN A 236 1.96 10.68 26.37
N ASN A 237 3.11 10.16 26.80
CA ASN A 237 4.32 10.16 26.00
C ASN A 237 4.19 9.08 24.93
N ILE A 238 4.48 9.38 23.67
CA ILE A 238 4.39 8.37 22.60
C ILE A 238 5.72 8.15 21.88
N TYR A 239 5.95 6.92 21.45
CA TYR A 239 6.89 6.56 20.41
C TYR A 239 6.08 6.32 19.14
N PHE A 240 6.19 7.22 18.17
CA PHE A 240 5.49 7.11 16.91
C PHE A 240 6.19 6.10 16.02
N VAL A 241 5.45 5.16 15.47
CA VAL A 241 5.97 4.16 14.53
C VAL A 241 5.12 4.15 13.27
N SER A 242 5.77 4.15 12.11
CA SER A 242 5.13 3.88 10.83
C SER A 242 5.68 2.56 10.29
N SER A 243 4.88 1.49 10.38
CA SER A 243 5.27 0.14 9.96
C SER A 243 4.09 -0.68 9.46
N ASN A 244 4.37 -1.89 8.95
CA ASN A 244 3.32 -2.88 8.74
C ASN A 244 2.63 -3.21 10.07
N THR A 245 1.32 -3.45 10.02
CA THR A 245 0.49 -3.75 11.20
C THR A 245 0.86 -5.09 11.88
N HIS A 246 1.46 -6.03 11.15
CA HIS A 246 1.82 -7.33 11.71
C HIS A 246 3.19 -7.35 12.41
N SER A 247 4.12 -6.48 12.00
CA SER A 247 5.53 -6.55 12.45
C SER A 247 5.66 -6.36 13.96
N LEU A 248 5.15 -5.24 14.48
CA LEU A 248 5.18 -4.95 15.92
C LEU A 248 4.29 -5.91 16.70
N LEU A 249 3.11 -6.28 16.18
CA LEU A 249 2.23 -7.25 16.84
C LEU A 249 2.93 -8.59 17.08
N ASN A 250 3.68 -9.09 16.10
CA ASN A 250 4.40 -10.36 16.21
C ASN A 250 5.46 -10.32 17.31
N ILE A 251 6.26 -9.25 17.34
CA ILE A 251 7.34 -9.05 18.30
C ILE A 251 6.81 -8.78 19.72
N PHE A 252 5.82 -7.90 19.83
CA PHE A 252 5.29 -7.40 21.10
C PHE A 252 4.31 -8.38 21.76
N SER A 253 3.48 -9.05 20.96
CA SER A 253 2.55 -10.03 21.54
C SER A 253 3.30 -11.30 21.92
N GLY A 254 4.13 -11.84 21.02
CA GLY A 254 4.67 -13.18 21.19
C GLY A 254 3.68 -14.31 20.89
N PHE A 255 2.48 -13.98 20.36
CA PHE A 255 1.43 -14.95 20.11
C PHE A 255 1.86 -16.06 19.14
N VAL A 256 2.58 -15.67 18.08
CA VAL A 256 3.09 -16.61 17.08
C VAL A 256 4.06 -17.60 17.72
N LEU A 257 4.96 -17.13 18.59
CA LEU A 257 5.90 -18.00 19.31
C LEU A 257 5.16 -18.94 20.28
N LYS A 258 4.13 -18.45 20.97
CA LYS A 258 3.24 -19.28 21.79
C LYS A 258 2.54 -20.38 20.99
N LYS A 259 2.30 -20.15 19.68
CA LYS A 259 1.61 -21.07 18.77
C LYS A 259 2.55 -21.82 17.83
N GLN A 260 3.85 -21.83 18.10
CA GLN A 260 4.86 -22.46 17.24
C GLN A 260 4.49 -23.90 16.85
N ASP A 261 4.22 -24.78 17.82
CA ASP A 261 3.95 -26.20 17.55
C ASP A 261 2.71 -26.41 16.68
N PHE A 262 1.68 -25.59 16.90
CA PHE A 262 0.48 -25.58 16.06
C PHE A 262 0.81 -25.15 14.63
N ILE A 263 1.58 -24.07 14.45
CA ILE A 263 1.95 -23.57 13.11
C ILE A 263 2.80 -24.62 12.37
N ILE A 264 3.81 -25.19 13.02
CA ILE A 264 4.70 -26.17 12.39
C ILE A 264 3.94 -27.46 12.03
N SER A 265 3.06 -27.94 12.91
CA SER A 265 2.24 -29.14 12.61
C SER A 265 1.30 -28.92 11.42
N GLN A 266 0.69 -27.74 11.31
CA GLN A 266 -0.14 -27.40 10.16
C GLN A 266 0.67 -27.31 8.86
N ILE A 267 1.83 -26.62 8.88
CA ILE A 267 2.73 -26.51 7.73
C ILE A 267 3.17 -27.88 7.23
N LYS A 268 3.52 -28.79 8.14
CA LYS A 268 3.90 -30.16 7.79
C LYS A 268 2.80 -30.89 7.01
N GLN A 269 1.53 -30.61 7.34
CA GLN A 269 0.38 -31.26 6.73
C GLN A 269 -0.03 -30.62 5.39
N ASP A 270 -0.08 -29.28 5.30
CA ASP A 270 -0.68 -28.57 4.17
C ASP A 270 0.32 -27.89 3.23
N ARG A 271 1.57 -27.70 3.65
CA ARG A 271 2.62 -26.98 2.91
C ARG A 271 4.00 -27.65 3.06
N PRO A 272 4.20 -28.85 2.48
CA PRO A 272 5.46 -29.61 2.63
C PRO A 272 6.69 -28.83 2.16
N GLN A 273 6.56 -27.96 1.15
CA GLN A 273 7.67 -27.09 0.70
C GLN A 273 8.12 -26.09 1.79
N LEU A 274 7.18 -25.50 2.53
CA LEU A 274 7.53 -24.62 3.65
C LEU A 274 8.07 -25.43 4.84
N TYR A 275 7.59 -26.66 5.04
CA TYR A 275 8.12 -27.54 6.07
C TYR A 275 9.58 -27.92 5.80
N GLN A 276 9.95 -28.14 4.54
CA GLN A 276 11.34 -28.38 4.15
C GLN A 276 12.23 -27.17 4.52
N ILE A 277 11.79 -25.94 4.21
CA ILE A 277 12.51 -24.72 4.63
C ILE A 277 12.66 -24.66 6.15
N TRP A 278 11.64 -25.03 6.92
CA TRP A 278 11.75 -25.12 8.37
C TRP A 278 12.84 -26.11 8.81
N GLN A 279 12.92 -27.29 8.17
CA GLN A 279 13.96 -28.28 8.47
C GLN A 279 15.36 -27.75 8.14
N GLU A 280 15.52 -27.04 7.03
CA GLU A 280 16.79 -26.40 6.63
C GLU A 280 17.24 -25.29 7.59
N ILE A 281 16.28 -24.54 8.16
CA ILE A 281 16.56 -23.55 9.21
C ILE A 281 17.05 -24.24 10.49
N GLN A 282 16.37 -25.31 10.91
CA GLN A 282 16.73 -26.07 12.12
C GLN A 282 18.09 -26.75 11.97
N SER A 283 18.43 -27.23 10.77
CA SER A 283 19.74 -27.82 10.45
C SER A 283 20.85 -26.78 10.21
N LYS A 284 20.53 -25.47 10.29
CA LYS A 284 21.44 -24.35 9.98
C LYS A 284 21.98 -24.34 8.54
N GLN A 285 21.30 -24.99 7.61
CA GLN A 285 21.62 -24.94 6.18
C GLN A 285 21.13 -23.63 5.55
N LEU A 286 20.07 -23.04 6.09
CA LEU A 286 19.55 -21.74 5.67
C LEU A 286 19.73 -20.69 6.77
N PHE A 287 20.39 -19.58 6.43
CA PHE A 287 20.59 -18.44 7.33
C PHE A 287 19.35 -17.54 7.41
N LEU A 288 18.22 -18.10 7.86
CA LEU A 288 17.01 -17.36 8.18
C LEU A 288 16.67 -17.58 9.66
N HIS A 289 16.39 -16.49 10.39
CA HIS A 289 16.04 -16.61 11.80
C HIS A 289 14.69 -17.33 11.97
N GLN A 290 14.63 -18.32 12.87
CA GLN A 290 13.44 -19.16 13.06
C GLN A 290 12.16 -18.36 13.35
N ASN A 291 12.26 -17.28 14.13
CA ASN A 291 11.09 -16.45 14.44
C ASN A 291 10.55 -15.73 13.21
N ASP A 292 11.43 -15.29 12.30
CA ASP A 292 11.02 -14.57 11.10
C ASP A 292 10.30 -15.52 10.13
N PHE A 293 10.77 -16.77 10.03
CA PHE A 293 10.03 -17.84 9.36
C PHE A 293 8.65 -18.08 9.99
N LEU A 294 8.57 -18.21 11.32
CA LEU A 294 7.30 -18.43 12.02
C LEU A 294 6.33 -17.27 11.80
N TYR A 295 6.81 -16.02 11.85
CA TYR A 295 6.02 -14.84 11.56
C TYR A 295 5.47 -14.87 10.14
N PHE A 296 6.30 -15.17 9.15
CA PHE A 296 5.85 -15.33 7.77
C PHE A 296 4.82 -16.45 7.64
N ALA A 297 5.08 -17.62 8.20
CA ALA A 297 4.23 -18.79 8.02
C ALA A 297 2.89 -18.67 8.79
N SER A 298 2.87 -17.92 9.90
CA SER A 298 1.65 -17.68 10.68
C SER A 298 0.51 -17.05 9.86
N LYS A 299 0.83 -16.26 8.81
CA LYS A 299 -0.17 -15.59 7.97
C LYS A 299 -1.19 -16.55 7.35
N TYR A 300 -0.82 -17.82 7.17
CA TYR A 300 -1.70 -18.82 6.58
C TYR A 300 -2.73 -19.40 7.56
N TYR A 301 -2.54 -19.21 8.87
CA TYR A 301 -3.35 -19.87 9.90
C TYR A 301 -4.01 -18.88 10.87
N LEU A 302 -3.50 -17.65 11.00
CA LEU A 302 -4.03 -16.66 11.93
C LEU A 302 -5.47 -16.22 11.63
N ASP A 303 -5.92 -16.34 10.39
CA ASP A 303 -7.29 -15.99 10.01
C ASP A 303 -8.33 -17.09 10.29
N GLN A 304 -7.91 -18.28 10.71
CA GLN A 304 -8.84 -19.33 11.14
C GLN A 304 -9.70 -18.81 12.32
N PRO A 305 -11.04 -18.97 12.31
CA PRO A 305 -11.92 -18.30 13.27
C PRO A 305 -11.54 -18.51 14.75
N LYS A 306 -11.15 -19.74 15.11
CA LYS A 306 -10.71 -20.09 16.46
C LYS A 306 -9.41 -19.37 16.84
N ILE A 307 -8.39 -19.47 15.98
CA ILE A 307 -7.07 -18.85 16.20
C ILE A 307 -7.17 -17.33 16.23
N LYS A 308 -7.96 -16.74 15.34
CA LYS A 308 -8.23 -15.30 15.30
C LYS A 308 -8.86 -14.81 16.60
N LYS A 309 -9.85 -15.54 17.13
CA LYS A 309 -10.48 -15.21 18.42
C LYS A 309 -9.47 -15.27 19.56
N GLU A 310 -8.66 -16.32 19.62
CA GLU A 310 -7.57 -16.45 20.60
C GLU A 310 -6.54 -15.33 20.48
N PHE A 311 -6.17 -14.95 19.26
CA PHE A 311 -5.22 -13.87 19.00
C PHE A 311 -5.75 -12.51 19.47
N ILE A 312 -7.02 -12.20 19.18
CA ILE A 312 -7.67 -10.97 19.65
C ILE A 312 -7.74 -10.94 21.18
N GLN A 313 -8.11 -12.05 21.82
CA GLN A 313 -8.14 -12.15 23.28
C GLN A 313 -6.74 -11.95 23.89
N TYR A 314 -5.71 -12.53 23.27
CA TYR A 314 -4.34 -12.39 23.72
C TYR A 314 -3.84 -10.94 23.61
N GLN A 315 -4.13 -10.26 22.49
CA GLN A 315 -3.85 -8.82 22.33
C GLN A 315 -4.52 -7.98 23.42
N LYS A 316 -5.81 -8.24 23.70
CA LYS A 316 -6.55 -7.56 24.77
C LYS A 316 -5.92 -7.79 26.15
N SER A 317 -5.43 -9.01 26.43
CA SER A 317 -4.76 -9.33 27.70
C SER A 317 -3.45 -8.54 27.91
N LEU A 318 -2.79 -8.16 26.80
CA LEU A 318 -1.61 -7.30 26.79
C LEU A 318 -1.96 -5.81 26.69
N GLY A 319 -3.26 -5.45 26.71
CA GLY A 319 -3.73 -4.08 26.59
C GLY A 319 -3.41 -3.42 25.25
N ILE A 320 -3.19 -4.21 24.19
CA ILE A 320 -2.98 -3.70 22.84
C ILE A 320 -4.34 -3.25 22.30
N ILE A 321 -4.40 -2.01 21.81
CA ILE A 321 -5.61 -1.43 21.24
C ILE A 321 -5.44 -1.35 19.73
N TYR A 322 -6.39 -1.93 19.00
CA TYR A 322 -6.48 -1.82 17.55
C TYR A 322 -7.62 -0.88 17.19
N VAL A 323 -7.32 0.18 16.43
CA VAL A 323 -8.32 1.07 15.86
C VAL A 323 -8.35 0.82 14.35
N PRO A 324 -9.45 0.26 13.81
CA PRO A 324 -9.57 0.02 12.38
C PRO A 324 -9.60 1.35 11.61
N ASN A 325 -9.29 1.26 10.32
CA ASN A 325 -9.39 2.37 9.37
C ASN A 325 -10.70 3.14 9.52
N SER A 326 -10.60 4.47 9.61
CA SER A 326 -11.75 5.35 9.43
C SER A 326 -12.18 5.31 7.96
N HIS A 327 -13.46 5.59 7.67
CA HIS A 327 -13.99 5.52 6.31
C HIS A 327 -13.26 6.40 5.27
N TYR A 328 -12.44 7.38 5.69
CA TYR A 328 -11.90 8.42 4.80
C TYR A 328 -10.37 8.56 4.84
N LEU A 329 -9.71 8.07 5.90
CA LEU A 329 -8.26 7.91 5.98
C LEU A 329 -7.94 6.44 6.22
N ASP A 330 -7.36 5.80 5.19
CA ASP A 330 -7.08 4.35 5.14
C ASP A 330 -5.77 4.00 5.87
N SER A 331 -5.66 4.35 7.15
CA SER A 331 -4.51 4.01 8.00
C SER A 331 -4.95 3.47 9.36
N ASN A 332 -4.57 2.20 9.62
CA ASN A 332 -4.95 1.49 10.84
C ASN A 332 -4.02 1.96 11.95
N VAL A 333 -4.54 2.01 13.18
CA VAL A 333 -3.73 2.40 14.34
C VAL A 333 -3.63 1.25 15.32
N GLN A 334 -2.43 1.03 15.82
CA GLN A 334 -2.15 0.09 16.90
C GLN A 334 -1.46 0.82 18.03
N ILE A 335 -1.99 0.67 19.23
CA ILE A 335 -1.46 1.31 20.42
C ILE A 335 -0.99 0.21 21.38
N PHE A 336 0.29 0.28 21.73
CA PHE A 336 0.93 -0.66 22.64
C PHE A 336 1.38 0.06 23.90
N PRO A 337 0.77 -0.21 25.08
CA PRO A 337 1.26 0.34 26.34
C PRO A 337 2.64 -0.24 26.68
N VAL A 338 3.67 0.59 26.79
CA VAL A 338 5.06 0.13 27.04
C VAL A 338 5.15 -0.68 28.34
N LYS A 339 4.40 -0.29 29.37
CA LYS A 339 4.28 -1.04 30.63
C LYS A 339 3.83 -2.49 30.49
N ASN A 340 3.14 -2.82 29.42
CA ASN A 340 2.62 -4.17 29.19
C ASN A 340 3.62 -5.07 28.45
N LEU A 341 4.76 -4.56 27.96
CA LEU A 341 5.82 -5.39 27.37
C LEU A 341 6.16 -6.56 28.29
N VAL A 342 6.44 -6.27 29.56
CA VAL A 342 6.88 -7.26 30.54
C VAL A 342 5.81 -8.29 30.93
N LYS A 343 4.55 -8.12 30.47
CA LYS A 343 3.47 -9.07 30.74
C LYS A 343 3.48 -10.27 29.80
N SER A 344 4.03 -10.13 28.59
CA SER A 344 4.12 -11.27 27.67
C SER A 344 5.30 -12.17 28.05
N LYS A 345 5.01 -13.45 28.29
CA LYS A 345 6.02 -14.49 28.53
C LYS A 345 6.69 -15.01 27.25
N HIS A 346 6.15 -14.62 26.08
CA HIS A 346 6.57 -15.14 24.78
C HIS A 346 7.08 -14.02 23.86
N LEU A 347 7.49 -12.88 24.43
CA LEU A 347 8.13 -11.80 23.67
C LEU A 347 9.23 -12.34 22.77
N ASP A 348 9.47 -11.68 21.64
CA ASP A 348 10.63 -12.00 20.83
C ASP A 348 11.91 -11.82 21.68
N PRO A 349 12.75 -12.87 21.82
CA PRO A 349 13.94 -12.83 22.67
C PRO A 349 14.97 -11.80 22.22
N ARG A 350 14.91 -11.33 20.97
CA ARG A 350 15.79 -10.27 20.44
C ARG A 350 15.57 -8.92 21.11
N LEU A 351 14.43 -8.69 21.77
CA LEU A 351 14.16 -7.46 22.52
C LEU A 351 15.09 -7.25 23.73
N LYS A 352 15.71 -8.32 24.27
CA LYS A 352 16.71 -8.29 25.35
C LYS A 352 16.37 -7.27 26.47
N ILE A 353 15.17 -7.37 27.05
CA ILE A 353 14.73 -6.42 28.09
C ILE A 353 15.62 -6.50 29.33
N THR A 354 16.43 -5.46 29.56
CA THR A 354 17.37 -5.38 30.69
C THR A 354 16.78 -4.76 31.96
N HIS A 355 15.79 -3.87 31.84
CA HIS A 355 15.21 -3.12 32.96
C HIS A 355 13.68 -3.24 33.04
N PRO A 356 13.14 -4.44 33.33
CA PRO A 356 11.69 -4.70 33.28
C PRO A 356 10.88 -3.85 34.27
N LYS A 357 11.43 -3.54 35.45
CA LYS A 357 10.77 -2.66 36.44
C LYS A 357 10.56 -1.23 35.92
N LYS A 358 11.53 -0.69 35.17
CA LYS A 358 11.41 0.65 34.57
C LYS A 358 10.34 0.67 33.47
N LEU A 359 10.26 -0.40 32.67
CA LEU A 359 9.22 -0.54 31.66
C LEU A 359 7.83 -0.61 32.30
N SER A 360 7.63 -1.43 33.33
CA SER A 360 6.31 -1.61 33.97
C SER A 360 5.75 -0.34 34.61
N GLN A 361 6.60 0.62 34.95
CA GLN A 361 6.23 1.93 35.48
C GLN A 361 6.02 3.00 34.40
N SER A 362 6.35 2.70 33.14
CA SER A 362 6.25 3.65 32.03
C SER A 362 4.79 3.97 31.69
N ASN A 363 4.50 5.26 31.55
CA ASN A 363 3.24 5.74 30.96
C ASN A 363 3.34 5.93 29.44
N ALA A 364 4.45 5.53 28.82
CA ALA A 364 4.61 5.70 27.38
C ALA A 364 3.78 4.70 26.57
N LEU A 365 3.41 5.10 25.36
CA LEU A 365 2.77 4.25 24.37
C LEU A 365 3.67 4.12 23.13
N ILE A 366 3.62 2.97 22.47
CA ILE A 366 4.02 2.87 21.07
C ILE A 366 2.75 3.10 20.25
N PHE A 367 2.77 4.14 19.42
CA PHE A 367 1.68 4.52 18.53
C PHE A 367 2.08 4.15 17.11
N ASN A 368 1.60 3.01 16.63
CA ASN A 368 1.94 2.50 15.31
C ASN A 368 0.82 2.80 14.30
N ILE A 369 1.20 3.24 13.12
CA ILE A 369 0.30 3.46 11.98
C ILE A 369 0.68 2.59 10.78
N ASP A 370 -0.32 2.24 9.99
CA ASP A 370 -0.16 1.48 8.74
C ASP A 370 0.34 2.40 7.62
N TYR A 371 1.63 2.24 7.27
CA TYR A 371 2.46 2.99 6.32
C TYR A 371 1.69 3.88 5.31
N PRO A 372 1.37 5.14 5.67
CA PRO A 372 0.64 6.05 4.79
C PRO A 372 1.52 6.53 3.62
N LEU A 373 0.90 6.76 2.46
CA LEU A 373 1.60 7.22 1.26
C LEU A 373 1.83 8.74 1.30
N GLY A 374 3.07 9.17 1.07
CA GLY A 374 3.43 10.56 0.79
C GLY A 374 2.88 11.55 1.84
N PHE A 375 2.18 12.59 1.38
CA PHE A 375 1.67 13.66 2.24
C PHE A 375 0.67 13.20 3.31
N ALA A 376 0.04 12.02 3.16
CA ALA A 376 -0.81 11.47 4.23
C ALA A 376 0.02 11.21 5.51
N ALA A 377 1.29 10.80 5.37
CA ALA A 377 2.20 10.62 6.49
C ALA A 377 2.47 11.94 7.23
N TYR A 378 2.66 13.02 6.47
CA TYR A 378 2.86 14.36 7.02
C TYR A 378 1.64 14.81 7.85
N HIS A 379 0.43 14.67 7.29
CA HIS A 379 -0.78 15.06 8.02
C HIS A 379 -0.98 14.24 9.29
N ILE A 380 -0.80 12.91 9.22
CA ILE A 380 -0.97 12.02 10.37
C ILE A 380 0.04 12.37 11.48
N LEU A 381 1.31 12.56 11.12
CA LEU A 381 2.35 12.88 12.11
C LEU A 381 2.09 14.25 12.74
N THR A 382 1.70 15.25 11.94
CA THR A 382 1.36 16.60 12.43
C THR A 382 0.20 16.56 13.40
N GLU A 383 -0.92 15.93 13.01
CA GLU A 383 -2.10 15.78 13.89
C GLU A 383 -1.73 15.02 15.17
N THR A 384 -0.88 14.00 15.07
CA THR A 384 -0.42 13.26 16.25
C THR A 384 0.42 14.14 17.17
N LEU A 385 1.35 14.94 16.64
CA LEU A 385 2.20 15.85 17.40
C LEU A 385 1.38 16.91 18.16
N GLU A 386 0.32 17.42 17.54
CA GLU A 386 -0.56 18.44 18.13
C GLU A 386 -1.43 17.90 19.28
N ASN A 387 -1.70 16.59 19.30
CA ASN A 387 -2.72 16.02 20.18
C ASN A 387 -2.17 15.09 21.27
N VAL A 388 -0.85 14.95 21.42
CA VAL A 388 -0.21 14.13 22.48
C VAL A 388 0.67 14.97 23.39
N ALA A 389 0.95 14.48 24.60
CA ALA A 389 1.74 15.25 25.56
C ALA A 389 3.19 15.45 25.07
N ARG A 390 3.82 14.39 24.56
CA ARG A 390 5.16 14.47 23.97
C ARG A 390 5.46 13.27 23.07
N VAL A 391 6.03 13.52 21.90
CA VAL A 391 6.66 12.48 21.09
C VAL A 391 8.10 12.28 21.56
N LYS A 392 8.44 11.05 21.96
CA LYS A 392 9.76 10.65 22.47
C LYS A 392 10.68 10.06 21.41
N GLY A 393 10.11 9.63 20.28
CA GLY A 393 10.83 9.11 19.13
C GLY A 393 9.89 8.86 17.96
N VAL A 394 10.42 8.94 16.75
CA VAL A 394 9.72 8.67 15.49
C VAL A 394 10.50 7.59 14.76
N TYR A 395 9.86 6.46 14.48
CA TYR A 395 10.46 5.32 13.80
C TYR A 395 9.68 5.03 12.52
N ILE A 396 10.38 4.99 11.39
CA ILE A 396 9.76 4.78 10.09
C ILE A 396 10.47 3.57 9.46
N THR A 397 9.70 2.54 9.13
CA THR A 397 10.21 1.34 8.47
C THR A 397 9.58 1.21 7.10
N GLY A 398 10.38 1.06 6.05
CA GLY A 398 9.89 0.93 4.69
C GLY A 398 10.75 -0.01 3.87
N LYS A 399 10.33 -0.24 2.63
CA LYS A 399 11.16 -0.86 1.61
C LYS A 399 11.71 0.25 0.73
N ALA A 400 12.98 0.16 0.37
CA ALA A 400 13.63 1.06 -0.55
C ALA A 400 14.33 0.24 -1.65
N ALA A 401 14.41 0.80 -2.85
CA ALA A 401 15.40 0.38 -3.80
C ALA A 401 16.76 0.92 -3.34
N VAL A 402 17.79 0.12 -3.50
CA VAL A 402 19.15 0.43 -3.07
C VAL A 402 20.04 0.45 -4.30
N LEU A 403 20.93 1.44 -4.39
CA LEU A 403 21.91 1.52 -5.48
C LEU A 403 23.13 0.65 -5.19
N ASN A 404 23.55 0.58 -3.92
CA ASN A 404 24.81 -0.04 -3.48
C ASN A 404 24.58 -1.00 -2.29
N SER A 405 23.67 -1.97 -2.43
CA SER A 405 23.40 -2.99 -1.40
C SER A 405 22.76 -4.23 -2.02
N GLU A 406 22.72 -5.35 -1.29
CA GLU A 406 22.05 -6.58 -1.70
C GLU A 406 20.57 -6.58 -1.30
N ILE A 407 19.78 -7.42 -1.98
CA ILE A 407 18.36 -7.62 -1.62
C ILE A 407 18.28 -8.21 -0.22
N GLY A 408 17.67 -7.46 0.70
CA GLY A 408 17.49 -7.88 2.09
C GLY A 408 18.31 -7.07 3.09
N ASP A 409 19.24 -6.24 2.60
CA ASP A 409 20.02 -5.36 3.46
C ASP A 409 19.14 -4.33 4.18
N ILE A 410 19.54 -4.03 5.42
CA ILE A 410 18.89 -3.03 6.26
C ILE A 410 19.70 -1.75 6.20
N GLN A 411 19.12 -0.71 5.62
CA GLN A 411 19.74 0.61 5.57
C GLN A 411 19.19 1.51 6.69
N ILE A 412 20.09 2.17 7.42
CA ILE A 412 19.75 3.15 8.45
C ILE A 412 20.10 4.53 7.89
N PRO A 413 19.13 5.34 7.46
CA PRO A 413 19.43 6.63 6.86
C PRO A 413 19.98 7.60 7.91
N ARG A 414 21.14 8.19 7.61
CA ARG A 414 21.73 9.32 8.35
C ARG A 414 21.42 10.66 7.69
N LEU A 415 21.08 10.61 6.40
CA LEU A 415 20.77 11.74 5.55
C LEU A 415 19.64 11.35 4.61
N VAL A 416 18.69 12.25 4.40
CA VAL A 416 17.69 12.17 3.34
C VAL A 416 17.85 13.39 2.47
N PHE A 417 18.07 13.17 1.17
CA PHE A 417 18.07 14.20 0.16
C PHE A 417 16.71 14.18 -0.56
N ASP A 418 16.01 15.30 -0.54
CA ASP A 418 14.77 15.46 -1.29
C ASP A 418 15.08 16.12 -2.64
N GLU A 419 15.07 15.33 -3.71
CA GLU A 419 15.37 15.80 -5.06
C GLU A 419 14.36 16.85 -5.56
N HIS A 420 13.13 16.89 -5.03
CA HIS A 420 12.14 17.87 -5.46
C HIS A 420 12.43 19.25 -4.89
N THR A 421 12.78 19.32 -3.61
CA THR A 421 13.03 20.60 -2.92
C THR A 421 14.52 20.96 -2.85
N GLN A 422 15.39 20.05 -3.28
CA GLN A 422 16.85 20.15 -3.15
C GLN A 422 17.32 20.29 -1.68
N ASN A 423 16.46 19.95 -0.73
CA ASN A 423 16.78 20.01 0.69
C ASN A 423 17.50 18.74 1.14
N THR A 424 18.40 18.92 2.10
CA THR A 424 19.10 17.83 2.78
C THR A 424 18.69 17.82 4.25
N TYR A 425 18.16 16.69 4.71
CA TYR A 425 17.77 16.46 6.09
C TYR A 425 18.75 15.50 6.74
N MET A 426 19.49 15.96 7.74
CA MET A 426 20.43 15.14 8.50
C MET A 426 19.78 14.68 9.80
N PHE A 427 19.97 13.40 10.15
CA PHE A 427 19.38 12.79 11.33
C PHE A 427 20.45 12.21 12.24
N ASN A 428 20.35 12.53 13.54
CA ASN A 428 21.06 11.77 14.56
C ASN A 428 20.21 10.58 14.98
N ASN A 429 20.45 9.42 14.35
CA ASN A 429 19.66 8.22 14.57
C ASN A 429 20.10 7.50 15.86
N CYS A 430 19.15 7.05 16.68
CA CYS A 430 19.44 6.26 17.88
C CYS A 430 20.15 4.94 17.58
N PHE A 431 20.03 4.42 16.34
CA PHE A 431 20.70 3.19 15.93
C PHE A 431 22.20 3.35 15.68
N ASN A 432 22.71 4.59 15.55
CA ASN A 432 24.16 4.84 15.44
C ASN A 432 24.91 4.41 16.71
N ASN A 433 24.25 4.46 17.87
CA ASN A 433 24.84 4.09 19.16
C ASN A 433 24.55 2.65 19.55
N PHE A 434 23.48 2.06 19.00
CA PHE A 434 23.05 0.70 19.31
C PHE A 434 22.27 0.11 18.14
N PHE A 435 22.81 -0.94 17.51
CA PHE A 435 22.08 -1.77 16.56
C PHE A 435 22.08 -3.21 17.07
N PRO A 436 20.91 -3.85 17.22
CA PRO A 436 20.82 -5.18 17.86
C PRO A 436 21.32 -6.33 16.96
N TYR A 437 21.69 -6.03 15.72
CA TYR A 437 22.26 -6.98 14.76
C TYR A 437 23.76 -6.72 14.59
N THR A 438 24.52 -7.79 14.41
CA THR A 438 25.95 -7.70 14.10
C THR A 438 26.13 -7.10 12.71
N ASN A 439 26.77 -5.93 12.64
CA ASN A 439 27.14 -5.33 11.37
C ASN A 439 28.45 -5.95 10.87
N ASN A 440 28.35 -6.82 9.86
CA ASN A 440 29.52 -7.46 9.23
C ASN A 440 29.97 -6.74 7.94
N GLN A 441 29.22 -5.73 7.48
CA GLN A 441 29.50 -4.98 6.26
C GLN A 441 29.62 -3.50 6.63
N GLY A 442 30.86 -3.01 6.70
CA GLY A 442 31.19 -1.68 7.17
C GLY A 442 30.52 -0.56 6.39
N SER A 443 29.31 -0.19 6.79
CA SER A 443 28.78 1.17 6.73
C SER A 443 27.55 1.26 7.64
N ILE A 444 27.53 2.27 8.51
CA ILE A 444 26.33 2.77 9.18
C ILE A 444 26.09 4.18 8.67
#